data_AF-A0A2K3L264-F1
#
_entry.id   AF-A0A2K3L264-F1
#
_cell.length_a   1.000
_cell.length_b   1.000
_cell.length_c   1.000
_cell.angle_alpha   90.00
_cell.angle_beta   90.00
_cell.angle_gamma   90.00
#
_symmetry.space_group_name_H-M   'P 1'
#
loop_
_entity.id
_entity.type
_entity.pdbx_description
1 polymer ?
#
loop_
_entity_poly.entity_id
_entity_poly.type
_entity_poly.pdbx_seq_one_letter_code
_entity_poly.pdbx_strand_id
1 'polypeptide(L)'
;MFDKLLLISEGYPIYYGTARETMEYFSSLRFSPEIAMNPAEFLLDMATGEVNDISVPTDIFHDQESAHDSSKAVIKYLQLKYKTLLEPIAKENQRGVNIPEHLQVAIQVGLAFYICIFWTSTCIFAAVYVFPFEKYFLIKERKADMYRLSVYYVCSTLCDMVAHVLYPTIFLIILYFMAGFKRTVGCFFLTLFVVLLIAITSQGAGELFGASVMNIKRSGMVATLVLMLFLLTGGYYVQ
;
A
#
# COMPACT_ATOMS: atom_id res chain seq x y z
N MET A 1 -13.05 16.08 -17.37
CA MET A 1 -14.44 15.76 -16.94
C MET A 1 -14.35 14.55 -16.03
N PHE A 2 -15.14 14.46 -14.95
CA PHE A 2 -15.02 13.36 -13.99
C PHE A 2 -15.70 12.09 -14.52
N ASP A 3 -15.01 10.94 -14.40
CA ASP A 3 -15.58 9.64 -14.79
C ASP A 3 -16.46 9.06 -13.68
N LYS A 4 -16.02 9.18 -12.43
CA LYS A 4 -16.77 8.77 -11.23
C LYS A 4 -16.91 9.92 -10.26
N LEU A 5 -18.02 9.91 -9.53
CA LEU A 5 -18.36 10.91 -8.52
C LEU A 5 -18.66 10.22 -7.19
N LEU A 6 -18.08 10.74 -6.12
CA LEU A 6 -18.36 10.35 -4.73
C LEU A 6 -18.87 11.59 -4.02
N LEU A 7 -20.11 11.55 -3.55
CA LEU A 7 -20.73 12.65 -2.81
C LEU A 7 -20.90 12.23 -1.35
N ILE A 8 -20.45 13.07 -0.43
CA ILE A 8 -20.38 12.80 1.01
C ILE A 8 -21.09 13.94 1.75
N SER A 9 -21.90 13.58 2.74
CA SER A 9 -22.54 14.50 3.68
C SER A 9 -22.29 14.01 5.12
N GLU A 10 -21.80 14.90 5.99
CA GLU A 10 -21.46 14.60 7.39
C GLU A 10 -20.59 13.35 7.58
N GLY A 11 -19.67 13.09 6.64
CA GLY A 11 -18.77 11.93 6.67
C GLY A 11 -19.38 10.62 6.16
N TYR A 12 -20.64 10.62 5.71
CA TYR A 12 -21.30 9.45 5.11
C TYR A 12 -21.56 9.66 3.61
N PRO A 13 -21.35 8.64 2.77
CA PRO A 13 -21.64 8.73 1.34
C PRO A 13 -23.15 8.79 1.08
N ILE A 14 -23.54 9.67 0.18
CA ILE A 14 -24.92 9.80 -0.32
C ILE A 14 -25.05 9.40 -1.79
N TYR A 15 -23.94 9.38 -2.54
CA TYR A 15 -23.86 8.86 -3.90
C TYR A 15 -22.45 8.37 -4.24
N TYR A 16 -22.34 7.27 -4.99
CA TYR A 16 -21.10 6.79 -5.59
C TYR A 16 -21.41 6.13 -6.94
N GLY A 17 -20.91 6.67 -8.04
CA GLY A 17 -21.23 6.15 -9.37
C GLY A 17 -20.60 6.95 -10.50
N THR A 18 -21.05 6.70 -11.73
CA THR A 18 -20.62 7.41 -12.93
C THR A 18 -21.17 8.84 -12.89
N ALA A 19 -20.34 9.85 -13.19
CA ALA A 19 -20.78 11.25 -13.10
C ALA A 19 -21.99 11.59 -13.98
N ARG A 20 -22.22 10.83 -15.06
CA ARG A 20 -23.36 10.99 -15.99
C ARG A 20 -24.69 10.52 -15.40
N GLU A 21 -24.66 9.49 -14.56
CA GLU A 21 -25.84 8.86 -13.98
C GLU A 21 -26.30 9.55 -12.69
N THR A 22 -25.48 10.46 -12.15
CA THR A 22 -25.73 11.15 -10.88
C THR A 22 -27.07 11.89 -10.89
N MET A 23 -27.37 12.67 -11.93
CA MET A 23 -28.61 13.43 -12.02
C MET A 23 -29.84 12.53 -12.18
N GLU A 24 -29.71 11.44 -12.93
CA GLU A 24 -30.77 10.44 -13.09
C GLU A 24 -31.09 9.74 -11.76
N TYR A 25 -30.06 9.43 -10.96
CA TYR A 25 -30.24 8.86 -9.62
C TYR A 25 -31.04 9.78 -8.69
N PHE A 26 -30.66 11.06 -8.55
CA PHE A 26 -31.40 11.99 -7.69
C PHE A 26 -32.82 12.24 -8.21
N SER A 27 -32.98 12.32 -9.55
CA SER A 27 -34.29 12.41 -10.18
C SER A 27 -35.17 11.20 -9.88
N SER A 28 -34.61 9.98 -9.83
CA SER A 28 -35.34 8.75 -9.46
C SER A 28 -35.80 8.75 -8.00
N LEU A 29 -35.10 9.45 -7.13
CA LEU A 29 -35.48 9.70 -5.74
C LEU A 29 -36.46 10.90 -5.61
N ARG A 30 -36.88 11.47 -6.74
CA ARG A 30 -37.71 12.68 -6.87
C ARG A 30 -37.08 13.97 -6.34
N PHE A 31 -35.75 14.03 -6.32
CA PHE A 31 -35.01 15.29 -6.16
C PHE A 31 -34.71 15.84 -7.53
N SER A 32 -35.38 16.93 -7.91
CA SER A 32 -35.16 17.62 -9.17
C SER A 32 -35.02 19.12 -8.97
N PRO A 33 -34.13 19.79 -9.71
CA PRO A 33 -33.96 21.23 -9.60
C PRO A 33 -35.19 21.95 -10.16
N GLU A 34 -35.76 22.90 -9.40
CA GLU A 34 -36.91 23.71 -9.84
C GLU A 34 -36.47 24.88 -10.74
N ILE A 35 -35.20 25.27 -10.62
CA ILE A 35 -34.57 26.34 -11.39
C ILE A 35 -33.42 25.75 -12.20
N ALA A 36 -33.12 26.35 -13.35
CA ALA A 36 -31.93 26.02 -14.11
C ALA A 36 -30.67 26.35 -13.29
N MET A 37 -30.03 25.32 -12.74
CA MET A 37 -28.83 25.43 -11.90
C MET A 37 -27.70 24.53 -12.42
N ASN A 38 -26.47 24.81 -11.99
CA ASN A 38 -25.32 23.98 -12.34
C ASN A 38 -25.41 22.62 -11.61
N PRO A 39 -25.21 21.47 -12.28
CA PRO A 39 -25.22 20.16 -11.61
C PRO A 39 -24.29 20.05 -10.41
N ALA A 40 -23.15 20.74 -10.40
CA ALA A 40 -22.24 20.70 -9.24
C ALA A 40 -22.82 21.44 -8.01
N GLU A 41 -23.59 22.50 -8.25
CA GLU A 41 -24.28 23.29 -7.23
C GLU A 41 -25.43 22.47 -6.64
N PHE A 42 -26.25 21.84 -7.50
CA PHE A 42 -27.29 20.91 -7.08
C PHE A 42 -26.76 19.79 -6.17
N LEU A 43 -25.62 19.19 -6.51
CA LEU A 43 -25.01 18.14 -5.69
C LEU A 43 -24.48 18.66 -4.35
N LEU A 44 -24.00 19.91 -4.31
CA LEU A 44 -23.55 20.55 -3.09
C LEU A 44 -24.73 20.80 -2.15
N ASP A 45 -25.83 21.32 -2.68
CA ASP A 45 -27.07 21.58 -1.94
C ASP A 45 -27.65 20.28 -1.37
N MET A 46 -27.59 19.18 -2.14
CA MET A 46 -27.94 17.84 -1.65
C MET A 46 -27.01 17.33 -0.54
N ALA A 47 -25.72 17.69 -0.58
CA ALA A 47 -24.77 17.32 0.47
C ALA A 47 -24.92 18.16 1.74
N THR A 48 -25.38 19.40 1.64
CA THR A 48 -25.65 20.29 2.77
C THR A 48 -27.09 20.19 3.29
N GLY A 49 -27.98 19.53 2.55
CA GLY A 49 -29.40 19.41 2.87
C GLY A 49 -30.17 20.71 2.62
N GLU A 50 -29.63 21.63 1.83
CA GLU A 50 -30.32 22.82 1.36
C GLU A 50 -31.25 22.43 0.20
N VAL A 51 -32.55 22.70 0.36
CA VAL A 51 -33.58 22.23 -0.58
C VAL A 51 -34.52 23.35 -1.04
N ASN A 52 -34.10 24.61 -0.91
CA ASN A 52 -34.97 25.76 -1.21
C ASN A 52 -35.39 25.81 -2.69
N ASP A 53 -34.50 25.40 -3.60
CA ASP A 53 -34.71 25.44 -5.06
C ASP A 53 -34.84 24.01 -5.66
N ILE A 54 -35.12 23.01 -4.80
CA ILE A 54 -35.15 21.59 -5.18
C ILE A 54 -36.46 20.97 -4.73
N SER A 55 -37.13 20.27 -5.64
CA SER A 55 -38.35 19.54 -5.31
C SER A 55 -38.00 18.35 -4.41
N VAL A 56 -38.63 18.24 -3.24
CA VAL A 56 -38.41 17.14 -2.28
C VAL A 56 -39.66 16.26 -2.16
N PRO A 57 -39.55 14.92 -2.02
CA PRO A 57 -40.68 14.08 -1.69
C PRO A 57 -41.43 14.54 -0.44
N THR A 58 -42.76 14.71 -0.54
CA THR A 58 -43.64 15.12 0.57
C THR A 58 -43.63 14.17 1.77
N ASP A 59 -43.13 12.94 1.58
CA ASP A 59 -43.10 11.88 2.59
C ASP A 59 -41.95 12.04 3.61
N ILE A 60 -41.02 12.97 3.38
CA ILE A 60 -39.83 13.18 4.23
C ILE A 60 -40.15 14.05 5.45
N PHE A 61 -41.17 14.90 5.36
CA PHE A 61 -41.56 15.83 6.42
C PHE A 61 -42.80 15.33 7.18
N HIS A 62 -42.69 14.16 7.80
CA HIS A 62 -43.65 13.80 8.86
C HIS A 62 -43.13 14.35 10.19
N ASP A 63 -43.79 15.42 10.64
CA ASP A 63 -43.66 16.09 11.95
C ASP A 63 -42.25 16.59 12.34
N GLN A 64 -41.87 17.82 11.93
CA GLN A 64 -41.06 18.72 12.78
C GLN A 64 -40.94 20.16 12.24
N GLU A 65 -41.39 21.12 13.05
CA GLU A 65 -41.23 22.57 12.89
C GLU A 65 -39.78 22.99 13.20
N SER A 66 -38.89 23.09 12.20
CA SER A 66 -37.71 23.99 12.15
C SER A 66 -36.86 23.73 10.89
N ALA A 67 -36.47 24.79 10.17
CA ALA A 67 -35.66 24.69 8.94
C ALA A 67 -34.32 23.93 9.11
N HIS A 68 -33.73 23.97 10.32
CA HIS A 68 -32.47 23.27 10.62
C HIS A 68 -32.64 21.75 10.85
N ASP A 69 -33.84 21.30 11.22
CA ASP A 69 -34.17 19.88 11.38
C ASP A 69 -34.52 19.23 10.03
N SER A 70 -35.14 20.01 9.14
CA SER A 70 -35.45 19.64 7.75
C SER A 70 -34.21 19.23 6.95
N SER A 71 -33.11 19.99 7.03
CA SER A 71 -31.86 19.66 6.32
C SER A 71 -31.29 18.31 6.79
N LYS A 72 -31.30 18.05 8.11
CA LYS A 72 -30.84 16.78 8.67
C LYS A 72 -31.72 15.60 8.26
N ALA A 73 -33.04 15.80 8.17
CA ALA A 73 -33.96 14.77 7.70
C ALA A 73 -33.68 14.36 6.24
N VAL A 74 -33.41 15.33 5.36
CA VAL A 74 -33.04 15.09 3.96
C VAL A 74 -31.73 14.32 3.86
N ILE A 75 -30.69 14.75 4.58
CA ILE A 75 -29.39 14.07 4.60
C ILE A 75 -29.56 12.62 5.08
N LYS A 76 -30.32 12.40 6.16
CA LYS A 76 -30.58 11.07 6.71
C LYS A 76 -31.35 10.18 5.74
N TYR A 77 -32.30 10.74 4.98
CA TYR A 77 -33.02 10.02 3.94
C TYR A 77 -32.08 9.60 2.79
N LEU A 78 -31.24 10.52 2.31
CA LEU A 78 -30.28 10.26 1.23
C LEU A 78 -29.25 9.20 1.64
N GLN A 79 -28.73 9.27 2.88
CA GLN A 79 -27.84 8.26 3.45
C GLN A 79 -28.51 6.87 3.52
N LEU A 80 -29.79 6.81 3.93
CA LEU A 80 -30.54 5.56 4.00
C LEU A 80 -30.79 4.96 2.61
N LYS A 81 -31.12 5.79 1.63
CA LYS A 81 -31.30 5.37 0.23
C LYS A 81 -30.00 4.91 -0.41
N TYR A 82 -28.89 5.59 -0.15
CA TYR A 82 -27.56 5.14 -0.59
C TYR A 82 -27.24 3.73 -0.04
N LYS A 83 -27.44 3.53 1.27
CA LYS A 83 -27.17 2.26 1.95
C LYS A 83 -28.01 1.10 1.41
N THR A 84 -29.25 1.36 1.00
CA THR A 84 -30.16 0.32 0.52
C THR A 84 -29.99 0.00 -0.97
N LEU A 85 -29.74 1.00 -1.81
CA LEU A 85 -29.77 0.86 -3.26
C LEU A 85 -28.38 0.80 -3.88
N LEU A 86 -27.48 1.71 -3.50
CA LEU A 86 -26.18 1.89 -4.15
C LEU A 86 -25.07 1.07 -3.49
N GLU A 87 -25.09 0.90 -2.17
CA GLU A 87 -24.07 0.12 -1.47
C GLU A 87 -23.93 -1.33 -1.98
N PRO A 88 -25.00 -2.12 -2.25
CA PRO A 88 -24.85 -3.46 -2.80
C PRO A 88 -24.28 -3.46 -4.22
N ILE A 89 -24.74 -2.53 -5.08
CA ILE A 89 -24.29 -2.40 -6.47
C ILE A 89 -22.82 -1.96 -6.51
N ALA A 90 -22.41 -1.02 -5.65
CA ALA A 90 -21.03 -0.56 -5.53
C ALA A 90 -20.10 -1.70 -5.08
N LYS A 91 -20.53 -2.53 -4.11
CA LYS A 91 -19.78 -3.70 -3.65
C LYS A 91 -19.69 -4.78 -4.73
N GLU A 92 -20.75 -5.00 -5.51
CA GLU A 92 -20.76 -5.95 -6.63
C GLU A 92 -19.87 -5.49 -7.78
N ASN A 93 -19.97 -4.22 -8.19
CA ASN A 93 -19.11 -3.61 -9.20
C ASN A 93 -17.63 -3.63 -8.81
N GLN A 94 -17.30 -3.51 -7.52
CA GLN A 94 -15.93 -3.71 -7.01
C GLN A 94 -15.48 -5.17 -7.07
N ARG A 95 -16.40 -6.13 -6.90
CA ARG A 95 -16.13 -7.57 -6.94
C ARG A 95 -16.02 -8.10 -8.38
N GLY A 96 -16.66 -7.43 -9.33
CA GLY A 96 -16.73 -7.78 -10.75
C GLY A 96 -15.63 -7.18 -11.63
N VAL A 97 -14.70 -6.39 -11.09
CA VAL A 97 -13.49 -6.00 -11.83
C VAL A 97 -12.57 -7.23 -11.91
N ASN A 98 -12.88 -8.12 -12.84
CA ASN A 98 -11.93 -9.15 -13.28
C ASN A 98 -10.78 -8.40 -13.96
N ILE A 99 -9.73 -8.14 -13.19
CA ILE A 99 -8.46 -7.63 -13.71
C ILE A 99 -8.07 -8.59 -14.83
N PRO A 100 -7.86 -8.10 -16.07
CA PRO A 100 -7.54 -8.98 -17.17
C PRO A 100 -6.28 -9.77 -16.83
N GLU A 101 -6.25 -11.07 -17.14
CA GLU A 101 -5.24 -12.00 -16.64
C GLU A 101 -3.80 -11.53 -16.94
N HIS A 102 -3.58 -10.89 -18.11
CA HIS A 102 -2.29 -10.28 -18.46
C HIS A 102 -1.84 -9.19 -17.48
N LEU A 103 -2.76 -8.37 -16.98
CA LEU A 103 -2.49 -7.30 -16.03
C LEU A 103 -2.21 -7.89 -14.64
N GLN A 104 -2.89 -8.97 -14.27
CA GLN A 104 -2.62 -9.68 -13.02
C GLN A 104 -1.21 -10.30 -13.03
N VAL A 105 -0.81 -10.94 -14.13
CA VAL A 105 0.54 -11.50 -14.29
C VAL A 105 1.59 -10.39 -14.24
N ALA A 106 1.38 -9.26 -14.91
CA ALA A 106 2.31 -8.12 -14.87
C ALA A 106 2.50 -7.57 -13.44
N ILE A 107 1.41 -7.42 -12.68
CA ILE A 107 1.46 -6.99 -11.27
C ILE A 107 2.25 -8.00 -10.42
N GLN A 108 2.05 -9.30 -10.63
CA GLN A 108 2.76 -10.34 -9.89
C GLN A 108 4.25 -10.38 -10.21
N VAL A 109 4.65 -10.18 -11.46
CA VAL A 109 6.05 -10.09 -11.87
C VAL A 109 6.71 -8.85 -11.25
N GLY A 110 6.06 -7.69 -11.33
CA GLY A 110 6.57 -6.46 -10.70
C GLY A 110 6.69 -6.59 -9.17
N LEU A 111 5.73 -7.26 -8.52
CA LEU A 111 5.77 -7.52 -7.09
C LEU A 111 6.89 -8.51 -6.70
N ALA A 112 7.13 -9.56 -7.49
CA ALA A 112 8.25 -10.47 -7.27
C ALA A 112 9.60 -9.77 -7.39
N PHE A 113 9.76 -8.89 -8.39
CA PHE A 113 10.94 -8.05 -8.56
C PHE A 113 11.15 -7.11 -7.37
N TYR A 114 10.08 -6.44 -6.93
CA TYR A 114 10.11 -5.57 -5.75
C TYR A 114 10.55 -6.32 -4.49
N ILE A 115 10.04 -7.53 -4.22
CA ILE A 115 10.46 -8.35 -3.07
C ILE A 115 11.98 -8.60 -3.11
N CYS A 116 12.51 -8.97 -4.29
CA CYS A 116 13.94 -9.25 -4.44
C CYS A 116 14.80 -8.01 -4.14
N ILE A 117 14.43 -6.85 -4.68
CA ILE A 117 15.14 -5.59 -4.45
C ILE A 117 15.01 -5.14 -3.00
N PHE A 118 13.81 -5.24 -2.43
CA PHE A 118 13.54 -4.80 -1.07
C PHE A 118 14.45 -5.51 -0.07
N TRP A 119 14.55 -6.84 -0.17
CA TRP A 119 15.44 -7.63 0.69
C TRP A 119 16.91 -7.40 0.39
N THR A 120 17.30 -7.31 -0.89
CA THR A 120 18.68 -7.01 -1.28
C THR A 120 19.15 -5.68 -0.70
N SER A 121 18.36 -4.62 -0.88
CA SER A 121 18.65 -3.28 -0.38
C SER A 121 18.69 -3.24 1.14
N THR A 122 17.69 -3.82 1.81
CA THR A 122 17.62 -3.82 3.28
C THR A 122 18.82 -4.54 3.90
N CYS A 123 19.19 -5.71 3.37
CA CYS A 123 20.32 -6.48 3.88
C CYS A 123 21.68 -5.83 3.58
N ILE A 124 21.89 -5.31 2.36
CA ILE A 124 23.13 -4.61 2.02
C ILE A 124 23.32 -3.39 2.93
N PHE A 125 22.31 -2.53 3.07
CA PHE A 125 22.45 -1.33 3.89
C PHE A 125 22.55 -1.63 5.38
N ALA A 126 21.90 -2.68 5.88
CA ALA A 126 22.08 -3.12 7.25
C ALA A 126 23.54 -3.54 7.50
N ALA A 127 24.12 -4.36 6.62
CA ALA A 127 25.44 -4.96 6.82
C ALA A 127 26.62 -4.01 6.52
N VAL A 128 26.48 -3.11 5.54
CA VAL A 128 27.60 -2.28 5.02
C VAL A 128 28.17 -1.29 6.05
N TYR A 129 27.40 -0.97 7.09
CA TYR A 129 27.81 -0.06 8.15
C TYR A 129 28.32 -0.76 9.42
N VAL A 130 27.98 -2.04 9.62
CA VAL A 130 28.33 -2.80 10.84
C VAL A 130 29.84 -2.83 11.03
N PHE A 131 30.57 -3.35 10.05
CA PHE A 131 32.01 -3.54 10.20
C PHE A 131 32.82 -2.22 10.34
N PRO A 132 32.62 -1.17 9.50
CA PRO A 132 33.29 0.11 9.67
C PRO A 132 33.05 0.76 11.03
N PHE A 133 31.85 0.58 11.60
CA PHE A 133 31.47 1.12 12.90
C PHE A 133 32.12 0.33 14.04
N GLU A 134 31.99 -0.98 14.04
CA GLU A 134 32.46 -1.85 15.13
C GLU A 134 33.99 -2.01 15.17
N LYS A 135 34.67 -1.81 14.03
CA LYS A 135 36.13 -1.87 13.93
C LYS A 135 36.85 -1.05 14.99
N TYR A 136 36.35 0.14 15.34
CA TYR A 136 36.99 1.00 16.33
C TYR A 136 37.08 0.33 17.70
N PHE A 137 36.00 -0.32 18.12
CA PHE A 137 35.95 -1.10 19.35
C PHE A 137 36.80 -2.37 19.23
N LEU A 138 36.67 -3.08 18.12
CA LEU A 138 37.36 -4.36 17.89
C LEU A 138 38.89 -4.22 17.97
N ILE A 139 39.47 -3.13 17.46
CA ILE A 139 40.92 -2.89 17.55
C ILE A 139 41.36 -2.71 19.01
N LYS A 140 40.56 -2.03 19.82
CA LYS A 140 40.85 -1.82 21.25
C LYS A 140 40.80 -3.13 22.02
N GLU A 141 39.79 -3.94 21.78
CA GLU A 141 39.55 -5.21 22.48
C GLU A 141 40.54 -6.30 22.08
N ARG A 142 41.00 -6.29 20.82
CA ARG A 142 42.10 -7.14 20.35
C ARG A 142 43.46 -6.77 20.93
N LYS A 143 43.73 -5.48 21.16
CA LYS A 143 44.96 -5.06 21.85
C LYS A 143 44.99 -5.46 23.33
N ALA A 144 43.81 -5.70 23.92
CA ALA A 144 43.65 -6.20 25.27
C ALA A 144 43.55 -7.74 25.34
N ASP A 145 43.78 -8.44 24.22
CA ASP A 145 43.72 -9.91 24.10
C ASP A 145 42.42 -10.57 24.63
N MET A 146 41.29 -9.85 24.56
CA MET A 146 40.01 -10.39 25.07
C MET A 146 39.42 -11.48 24.17
N TYR A 147 39.52 -11.36 22.84
CA TYR A 147 39.05 -12.38 21.90
C TYR A 147 39.68 -12.29 20.50
N ARG A 148 39.63 -13.40 19.76
CA ARG A 148 40.07 -13.49 18.35
C ARG A 148 39.03 -12.94 17.38
N LEU A 149 39.49 -12.38 16.26
CA LEU A 149 38.64 -11.85 15.19
C LEU A 149 37.66 -12.90 14.65
N SER A 150 38.09 -14.17 14.56
CA SER A 150 37.27 -15.28 14.08
C SER A 150 36.07 -15.56 15.00
N VAL A 151 36.24 -15.44 16.32
CA VAL A 151 35.15 -15.68 17.29
C VAL A 151 34.12 -14.58 17.18
N TYR A 152 34.57 -13.33 17.12
CA TYR A 152 33.69 -12.18 16.90
C TYR A 152 32.89 -12.32 15.61
N TYR A 153 33.55 -12.65 14.49
CA TYR A 153 32.88 -12.77 13.19
C TYR A 153 31.80 -13.86 13.23
N VAL A 154 32.14 -15.07 13.70
CA VAL A 154 31.18 -16.18 13.77
C VAL A 154 30.00 -15.86 14.68
N CYS A 155 30.23 -15.29 15.86
CA CYS A 155 29.15 -14.94 16.79
C CYS A 155 28.25 -13.82 16.24
N SER A 156 28.84 -12.76 15.69
CA SER A 156 28.08 -11.63 15.12
C SER A 156 27.22 -12.09 13.95
N THR A 157 27.82 -12.81 12.99
CA THR A 157 27.08 -13.32 11.82
C THR A 157 25.97 -14.28 12.22
N LEU A 158 26.18 -15.14 13.23
CA LEU A 158 25.14 -16.04 13.74
C LEU A 158 23.98 -15.28 14.39
N CYS A 159 24.27 -14.25 15.20
CA CYS A 159 23.25 -13.42 15.83
C CYS A 159 22.40 -12.69 14.78
N ASP A 160 23.03 -12.10 13.77
CA ASP A 160 22.33 -11.36 12.72
C ASP A 160 21.51 -12.28 11.81
N MET A 161 22.02 -13.50 11.55
CA MET A 161 21.34 -14.48 10.71
C MET A 161 19.95 -14.88 11.25
N VAL A 162 19.75 -14.87 12.56
CA VAL A 162 18.43 -15.15 13.16
C VAL A 162 17.40 -14.10 12.73
N ALA A 163 17.77 -12.82 12.77
CA ALA A 163 16.92 -11.73 12.32
C ALA A 163 16.63 -11.83 10.81
N HIS A 164 17.67 -12.14 10.01
CA HIS A 164 17.54 -12.30 8.56
C HIS A 164 16.72 -13.52 8.12
N VAL A 165 16.48 -14.51 8.99
CA VAL A 165 15.53 -15.60 8.70
C VAL A 165 14.11 -15.21 9.13
N LEU A 166 13.95 -14.62 10.32
CA LEU A 166 12.62 -14.32 10.87
C LEU A 166 11.89 -13.22 10.10
N TYR A 167 12.56 -12.10 9.79
CA TYR A 167 11.92 -10.96 9.13
C TYR A 167 11.38 -11.28 7.73
N PRO A 168 12.16 -11.90 6.81
CA PRO A 168 11.63 -12.27 5.49
C PRO A 168 10.57 -13.35 5.55
N THR A 169 10.65 -14.28 6.49
CA THR A 169 9.66 -15.34 6.62
C THR A 169 8.28 -14.79 6.99
N ILE A 170 8.20 -13.91 8.00
CA ILE A 170 6.93 -13.29 8.42
C ILE A 170 6.37 -12.41 7.30
N PHE A 171 7.23 -11.60 6.68
CA PHE A 171 6.83 -10.72 5.57
C PHE A 171 6.29 -11.52 4.38
N LEU A 172 6.99 -12.59 3.97
CA LEU A 172 6.59 -13.40 2.83
C LEU A 172 5.29 -14.16 3.10
N ILE A 173 5.07 -14.67 4.32
CA ILE A 173 3.82 -15.34 4.68
C ILE A 173 2.63 -14.41 4.38
N ILE A 174 2.66 -13.18 4.89
CA ILE A 174 1.56 -12.23 4.70
C ILE A 174 1.42 -11.86 3.22
N LEU A 175 2.52 -11.44 2.60
CA LEU A 175 2.50 -10.91 1.24
C LEU A 175 2.14 -11.98 0.19
N TYR A 176 2.55 -13.23 0.39
CA TYR A 176 2.28 -14.31 -0.55
C TYR A 176 0.79 -14.62 -0.67
N PHE A 177 0.08 -14.62 0.47
CA PHE A 177 -1.37 -14.83 0.49
C PHE A 177 -2.16 -13.61 -0.02
N MET A 178 -1.66 -12.38 0.23
CA MET A 178 -2.30 -11.15 -0.26
C MET A 178 -2.10 -10.91 -1.75
N ALA A 179 -0.92 -11.22 -2.30
CA ALA A 179 -0.60 -11.00 -3.72
C ALA A 179 -1.24 -12.02 -4.68
N GLY A 180 -1.89 -13.06 -4.14
CA GLY A 180 -2.58 -14.06 -4.95
C GLY A 180 -1.63 -14.93 -5.79
N PHE A 181 -0.42 -15.22 -5.30
CA PHE A 181 0.49 -16.15 -5.95
C PHE A 181 -0.09 -17.58 -5.98
N LYS A 182 0.49 -18.45 -6.84
CA LYS A 182 0.07 -19.84 -6.98
C LYS A 182 0.11 -20.55 -5.62
N ARG A 183 -1.04 -20.96 -5.09
CA ARG A 183 -1.19 -21.57 -3.75
C ARG A 183 -0.64 -23.01 -3.62
N THR A 184 0.32 -23.38 -4.46
CA THR A 184 0.99 -24.68 -4.38
C THR A 184 2.05 -24.62 -3.29
N VAL A 185 2.02 -25.59 -2.37
CA VAL A 185 2.94 -25.67 -1.21
C VAL A 185 4.41 -25.65 -1.67
N GLY A 186 4.75 -26.39 -2.72
CA GLY A 186 6.10 -26.41 -3.27
C GLY A 186 6.56 -25.04 -3.80
N CYS A 187 5.68 -24.29 -4.47
CA CYS A 187 6.01 -22.96 -4.96
C CYS A 187 6.26 -21.98 -3.81
N PHE A 188 5.48 -22.05 -2.73
CA PHE A 188 5.68 -21.22 -1.55
C PHE A 188 7.06 -21.43 -0.93
N PHE A 189 7.44 -22.69 -0.68
CA PHE A 189 8.75 -23.00 -0.08
C PHE A 189 9.92 -22.64 -1.00
N LEU A 190 9.77 -22.80 -2.32
CA LEU A 190 10.79 -22.35 -3.27
C LEU A 190 10.95 -20.83 -3.26
N THR A 191 9.85 -20.07 -3.24
CA THR A 191 9.90 -18.61 -3.15
C THR A 191 10.54 -18.16 -1.83
N LEU A 192 10.18 -18.81 -0.71
CA LEU A 192 10.79 -18.55 0.58
C LEU A 192 12.29 -18.84 0.56
N PHE A 193 12.69 -19.98 0.01
CA PHE A 193 14.09 -20.37 -0.10
C PHE A 193 14.90 -19.37 -0.94
N VAL A 194 14.38 -18.92 -2.07
CA VAL A 194 15.03 -17.92 -2.92
C VAL A 194 15.19 -16.58 -2.17
N VAL A 195 14.15 -16.13 -1.47
CA VAL A 195 14.22 -14.87 -0.71
C VAL A 195 15.22 -14.95 0.44
N LEU A 196 15.29 -16.09 1.16
CA LEU A 196 16.27 -16.31 2.21
C LEU A 196 17.71 -16.35 1.65
N LEU A 197 17.92 -17.00 0.50
CA LEU A 197 19.22 -17.01 -0.17
C LEU A 197 19.65 -15.59 -0.59
N ILE A 198 18.73 -14.79 -1.12
CA ILE A 198 18.98 -13.39 -1.46
C ILE A 198 19.40 -12.63 -0.21
N ALA A 199 18.63 -12.73 0.89
CA ALA A 199 18.93 -12.03 2.14
C ALA A 199 20.33 -12.36 2.68
N ILE A 200 20.68 -13.66 2.75
CA ILE A 200 21.99 -14.12 3.27
C ILE A 200 23.13 -13.67 2.34
N THR A 201 22.95 -13.79 1.02
CA THR A 201 23.98 -13.38 0.04
C THR A 201 24.21 -11.87 0.08
N SER A 202 23.14 -11.10 0.19
CA SER A 202 23.18 -9.63 0.29
C SER A 202 23.83 -9.15 1.59
N GLN A 203 23.58 -9.82 2.72
CA GLN A 203 24.27 -9.54 3.98
C GLN A 203 25.78 -9.77 3.84
N GLY A 204 26.21 -10.93 3.34
CA GLY A 204 27.63 -11.23 3.14
C GLY A 204 28.31 -10.25 2.19
N ALA A 205 27.63 -9.83 1.11
CA ALA A 205 28.13 -8.79 0.21
C ALA A 205 28.26 -7.44 0.91
N GLY A 206 27.28 -7.04 1.72
CA GLY A 206 27.33 -5.79 2.51
C GLY A 206 28.51 -5.77 3.48
N GLU A 207 28.74 -6.85 4.23
CA GLU A 207 29.90 -6.98 5.13
C GLU A 207 31.23 -6.90 4.36
N LEU A 208 31.34 -7.55 3.21
CA LEU A 208 32.53 -7.52 2.35
C LEU A 208 32.86 -6.09 1.88
N PHE A 209 31.86 -5.34 1.42
CA PHE A 209 32.06 -3.95 1.00
C PHE A 209 32.36 -3.03 2.20
N GLY A 210 31.71 -3.25 3.33
CA GLY A 210 32.00 -2.55 4.58
C GLY A 210 33.44 -2.74 5.03
N ALA A 211 33.92 -3.99 5.02
CA ALA A 211 35.30 -4.33 5.34
C ALA A 211 36.30 -3.77 4.32
N SER A 212 35.93 -3.64 3.04
CA SER A 212 36.84 -3.11 2.02
C SER A 212 37.03 -1.59 2.11
N VAL A 213 35.98 -0.85 2.42
CA VAL A 213 35.97 0.63 2.34
C VAL A 213 36.43 1.30 3.65
N MET A 214 36.27 0.62 4.80
CA MET A 214 36.78 1.04 6.13
C MET A 214 36.46 2.50 6.52
N ASN A 215 35.36 3.05 6.00
CA ASN A 215 34.87 4.40 6.30
C ASN A 215 33.35 4.45 6.06
N ILE A 216 32.59 4.85 7.09
CA ILE A 216 31.13 4.86 7.07
C ILE A 216 30.57 5.66 5.88
N LYS A 217 31.11 6.87 5.61
CA LYS A 217 30.60 7.76 4.55
C LYS A 217 30.81 7.18 3.15
N ARG A 218 31.96 6.52 2.92
CA ARG A 218 32.29 5.91 1.64
C ARG A 218 31.59 4.56 1.45
N SER A 219 31.36 3.82 2.54
CA SER A 219 30.68 2.53 2.53
C SER A 219 29.27 2.64 1.95
N GLY A 220 28.51 3.64 2.39
CA GLY A 220 27.16 3.92 1.87
C GLY A 220 27.14 4.22 0.38
N MET A 221 28.13 4.98 -0.13
CA MET A 221 28.23 5.26 -1.56
C MET A 221 28.49 3.99 -2.38
N VAL A 222 29.39 3.12 -1.92
CA VAL A 222 29.68 1.85 -2.60
C VAL A 222 28.47 0.91 -2.59
N ALA A 223 27.77 0.81 -1.46
CA ALA A 223 26.53 0.03 -1.36
C ALA A 223 25.47 0.47 -2.36
N THR A 224 25.23 1.79 -2.46
CA THR A 224 24.27 2.35 -3.41
C THR A 224 24.67 2.09 -4.87
N LEU A 225 25.95 2.21 -5.21
CA LEU A 225 26.43 1.93 -6.58
C LEU A 225 26.27 0.46 -6.96
N VAL A 226 26.60 -0.45 -6.05
CA VAL A 226 26.44 -1.89 -6.25
C VAL A 226 24.96 -2.26 -6.39
N LEU A 227 24.09 -1.69 -5.54
CA LEU A 227 22.65 -1.88 -5.64
C LEU A 227 22.11 -1.39 -7.00
N MET A 228 22.56 -0.22 -7.46
CA MET A 228 22.14 0.35 -8.75
C MET A 228 22.54 -0.55 -9.93
N LEU A 229 23.74 -1.16 -9.87
CA LEU A 229 24.19 -2.11 -10.89
C LEU A 229 23.29 -3.35 -10.95
N PHE A 230 22.96 -3.94 -9.79
CA PHE A 230 22.08 -5.12 -9.72
C PHE A 230 20.63 -4.80 -10.10
N LEU A 231 20.16 -3.59 -9.76
CA LEU A 231 18.84 -3.11 -10.15
C LEU A 231 18.70 -3.03 -11.68
N LEU A 232 19.70 -2.46 -12.36
CA LEU A 232 19.66 -2.25 -13.81
C LEU A 232 19.85 -3.55 -14.60
N THR A 233 20.64 -4.49 -14.06
CA THR A 233 20.89 -5.80 -14.67
C THR A 233 19.85 -6.86 -14.33
N GLY A 234 18.86 -6.54 -13.47
CA GLY A 234 17.83 -7.46 -12.99
C GLY A 234 16.77 -7.89 -14.02
N GLY A 235 16.91 -7.49 -15.30
CA GLY A 235 16.09 -7.95 -16.43
C GLY A 235 14.69 -7.33 -16.52
N TYR A 236 14.09 -6.90 -15.40
CA TYR A 236 12.76 -6.30 -15.37
C TYR A 236 12.66 -4.99 -16.16
N TYR A 237 13.70 -4.16 -16.14
CA TYR A 237 13.71 -2.87 -16.86
C TYR A 237 14.02 -2.99 -18.36
N VAL A 238 14.42 -4.17 -18.84
CA VAL A 238 14.83 -4.41 -20.23
C VAL A 238 13.71 -5.07 -21.04
N GLN A 239 12.63 -5.54 -20.40
CA GLN A 239 11.42 -6.07 -21.04
C GLN A 239 10.41 -4.97 -21.34
#